data_AF-A0A833RWJ1-F1
#
_entry.id   AF-A0A833RWJ1-F1
#
_cell.length_a   1.000
_cell.length_b   1.000
_cell.length_c   1.000
_cell.angle_alpha   90.00
_cell.angle_beta   90.00
_cell.angle_gamma   90.00
#
_symmetry.space_group_name_H-M   'P 1'
#
loop_
_entity.id
_entity.type
_entity.pdbx_description
1 polymer ?
#
loop_
_entity_poly.entity_id
_entity_poly.type
_entity_poly.pdbx_seq_one_letter_code
_entity_poly.pdbx_strand_id
1 'polypeptide(L)'
;MFEETTSVIKQKCEKYGGEGAYENAVNATIKLEQCLTSFVNFTQLEIEMEKYKPTGDLDIVFKNYCQKTPILKQCVRNFTTGLEPCLEAKERENKEIIQNITNSLLNFVCYKEGDRIALFISANGPECLRSKQQETLQCINSTLGNYMPQLEPNSESLKTIDSLPFLVLGNKECTVSSSQSDNRSMLDDVNDNEVDELTQQEAFEEKLKEAIDGLTQKSAKGRTICFNGMEKIFAIKYIPDFVEDRKMTITDSVERGLKKGRSEEQSTAARLSTLLCVQLGAFESAEIVCRDLKSTLTFIASDTTASTQARSECCWALSMNQFLSGNDATATIEIMQLLSSIFSGSYLKGNGAIATISSEVAALHAAAISSWTLLLTVMAPADIYNLLASDRTNSYMPSLNRLRELLKSPHLDIRLSAGETLAIIFELGRDFSDDYEQDWSLDLIEILKDLATDSNKYRAKKDRKQQRANFRDILRYIEEDIVPEMHVKFGQEILYLEGWCARTQYNACCRLLGPGINIHLAENHLLREIFHLGNKVLPISLNQKTTKLERTLMNAAAFKARTIQRNKNRDKRSAALAP
;
A
#
# COMPACT_ATOMS: atom_id res chain seq x y z
N MET A 1 37.10 25.13 12.49
CA MET A 1 36.15 24.15 11.91
C MET A 1 34.71 24.67 11.81
N PHE A 2 34.27 25.65 12.63
CA PHE A 2 32.96 26.30 12.45
C PHE A 2 32.92 27.36 11.32
N GLU A 3 34.04 27.98 10.94
CA GLU A 3 34.06 29.07 9.93
C GLU A 3 34.01 28.61 8.46
N GLU A 4 34.48 27.39 8.14
CA GLU A 4 34.50 26.88 6.75
C GLU A 4 33.14 26.36 6.27
N THR A 5 32.28 25.87 7.17
CA THR A 5 30.96 25.33 6.84
C THR A 5 29.93 26.44 6.60
N THR A 6 30.03 27.54 7.34
CA THR A 6 29.18 28.72 7.16
C THR A 6 29.36 29.36 5.77
N SER A 7 30.55 29.25 5.17
CA SER A 7 30.82 29.83 3.85
C SER A 7 30.17 29.09 2.68
N VAL A 8 29.98 27.77 2.78
CA VAL A 8 29.40 26.96 1.68
C VAL A 8 27.90 27.20 1.53
N ILE A 9 27.17 27.20 2.64
CA ILE A 9 25.71 27.47 2.64
C ILE A 9 25.44 28.92 2.24
N LYS A 10 26.26 29.85 2.71
CA LYS A 10 26.18 31.27 2.33
C LYS A 10 26.38 31.45 0.81
N GLN A 11 27.44 30.89 0.25
CA GLN A 11 27.69 30.94 -1.20
C GLN A 11 26.55 30.30 -2.00
N LYS A 12 25.96 29.21 -1.51
CA LYS A 12 24.84 28.53 -2.18
C LYS A 12 23.56 29.36 -2.17
N CYS A 13 23.20 29.90 -1.01
CA CYS A 13 22.04 30.78 -0.86
C CYS A 13 22.19 32.07 -1.71
N GLU A 14 23.38 32.66 -1.74
CA GLU A 14 23.68 33.83 -2.57
C GLU A 14 23.63 33.49 -4.07
N LYS A 15 24.05 32.28 -4.46
CA LYS A 15 24.06 31.81 -5.86
C LYS A 15 22.65 31.50 -6.40
N TYR A 16 21.76 30.91 -5.60
CA TYR A 16 20.45 30.43 -6.08
C TYR A 16 19.25 31.23 -5.59
N GLY A 17 19.32 31.86 -4.42
CA GLY A 17 18.19 32.52 -3.76
C GLY A 17 18.19 34.05 -3.82
N GLY A 18 19.30 34.66 -4.24
CA GLY A 18 19.45 36.13 -4.29
C GLY A 18 19.74 36.77 -2.92
N GLU A 19 19.68 38.10 -2.88
CA GLU A 19 19.98 38.90 -1.67
C GLU A 19 18.96 38.61 -0.55
N GLY A 20 19.45 38.32 0.66
CA GLY A 20 18.62 37.98 1.83
C GLY A 20 18.18 36.51 1.95
N ALA A 21 18.45 35.64 0.97
CA ALA A 21 18.10 34.22 1.05
C ALA A 21 18.85 33.48 2.18
N TYR A 22 20.12 33.81 2.39
CA TYR A 22 20.92 33.24 3.47
C TYR A 22 20.38 33.62 4.86
N GLU A 23 20.00 34.89 5.03
CA GLU A 23 19.44 35.40 6.28
C GLU A 23 18.08 34.76 6.59
N ASN A 24 17.26 34.53 5.56
CA ASN A 24 16.00 33.80 5.69
C ASN A 24 16.22 32.33 6.09
N ALA A 25 17.20 31.64 5.49
CA ALA A 25 17.56 30.28 5.86
C ALA A 25 18.04 30.18 7.31
N VAL A 26 18.93 31.09 7.74
CA VAL A 26 19.41 31.15 9.14
C VAL A 26 18.25 31.41 10.10
N ASN A 27 17.36 32.36 9.78
CA ASN A 27 16.17 32.64 10.58
C ASN A 27 15.21 31.44 10.65
N ALA A 28 15.08 30.67 9.56
CA ALA A 28 14.26 29.46 9.54
C ALA A 28 14.83 28.36 10.44
N THR A 29 16.16 28.19 10.47
CA THR A 29 16.84 27.26 11.39
C THR A 29 16.62 27.65 12.85
N ILE A 30 16.78 28.94 13.20
CA ILE A 30 16.53 29.44 14.56
C ILE A 30 15.08 29.21 14.97
N LYS A 31 14.13 29.46 14.07
CA LYS A 31 12.69 29.20 14.33
C LYS A 31 12.38 27.72 14.49
N LEU A 32 13.07 26.84 13.76
CA LEU A 32 12.93 25.39 13.93
C LEU A 32 13.42 24.96 15.32
N GLU A 33 14.60 25.41 15.74
CA GLU A 33 15.16 25.09 17.07
C GLU A 33 14.23 25.56 18.21
N GLN A 34 13.74 26.80 18.11
CA GLN A 34 12.74 27.34 19.05
C GLN A 34 11.46 26.51 19.08
N CYS A 35 10.98 26.08 17.90
CA CYS A 35 9.80 25.24 17.83
C CYS A 35 10.03 23.86 18.45
N LEU A 36 11.14 23.19 18.13
CA LEU A 36 11.47 21.87 18.68
C LEU A 36 11.57 21.92 20.21
N THR A 37 12.17 22.99 20.75
CA THR A 37 12.27 23.22 22.20
C THR A 37 10.90 23.43 22.86
N SER A 38 9.94 24.02 22.16
CA SER A 38 8.55 24.15 22.65
C SER A 38 7.71 22.87 22.50
N PHE A 39 8.09 22.00 21.57
CA PHE A 39 7.43 20.73 21.32
C PHE A 39 7.79 19.67 22.37
N VAL A 40 9.09 19.42 22.59
CA VAL A 40 9.60 18.40 23.52
C VAL A 40 10.73 18.97 24.37
N ASN A 41 10.54 18.92 25.69
CA ASN A 41 11.64 19.08 26.64
C ASN A 41 12.23 17.70 26.91
N PHE A 42 13.35 17.37 26.24
CA PHE A 42 13.97 16.04 26.30
C PHE A 42 14.34 15.63 27.73
N THR A 43 14.81 16.55 28.56
CA THR A 43 15.15 16.26 29.97
C THR A 43 13.91 15.91 30.79
N GLN A 44 12.79 16.60 30.56
CA GLN A 44 11.53 16.29 31.22
C GLN A 44 10.94 14.95 30.73
N LEU A 45 11.00 14.70 29.43
CA LEU A 45 10.52 13.47 28.81
C LEU A 45 11.28 12.24 29.34
N GLU A 46 12.61 12.32 29.48
CA GLU A 46 13.41 11.24 30.07
C GLU A 46 13.01 10.94 31.53
N ILE A 47 12.79 11.98 32.34
CA ILE A 47 12.35 11.82 33.73
C ILE A 47 10.95 11.18 33.79
N GLU A 48 10.03 11.61 32.92
CA GLU A 48 8.69 11.05 32.82
C GLU A 48 8.74 9.58 32.35
N MET A 49 9.59 9.26 31.38
CA MET A 49 9.79 7.91 30.90
C MET A 49 10.33 6.98 31.98
N GLU A 50 11.38 7.35 32.71
CA GLU A 50 11.93 6.52 33.80
C GLU A 50 10.95 6.30 34.94
N LYS A 51 10.06 7.27 35.19
CA LYS A 51 9.00 7.14 36.20
C LYS A 51 7.92 6.12 35.81
N TYR A 52 7.51 6.08 34.55
CA TYR A 52 6.40 5.23 34.06
C TYR A 52 6.86 3.91 33.41
N LYS A 53 8.17 3.76 33.10
CA LYS A 53 8.80 2.51 32.62
C LYS A 53 8.47 1.28 33.49
N PRO A 54 8.52 1.32 34.84
CA PRO A 54 8.24 0.13 35.67
C PRO A 54 6.76 -0.21 35.81
N THR A 55 5.84 0.75 35.62
CA THR A 55 4.39 0.49 35.72
C THR A 55 3.78 0.07 34.39
N GLY A 56 4.46 0.34 33.28
CA GLY A 56 4.01 0.01 31.92
C GLY A 56 3.08 1.05 31.31
N ASP A 57 2.89 2.21 31.95
CA ASP A 57 1.97 3.28 31.51
C ASP A 57 2.69 4.38 30.71
N LEU A 58 3.64 3.99 29.85
CA LEU A 58 4.40 4.93 29.01
C LEU A 58 3.53 5.62 27.95
N ASP A 59 2.43 4.99 27.55
CA ASP A 59 1.39 5.52 26.64
C ASP A 59 0.82 6.86 27.14
N ILE A 60 0.60 7.00 28.46
CA ILE A 60 0.09 8.24 29.07
C ILE A 60 1.05 9.42 28.85
N VAL A 61 2.35 9.17 28.87
CA VAL A 61 3.39 10.19 28.65
C VAL A 61 3.31 10.65 27.19
N PHE A 62 3.36 9.71 26.25
CA PHE A 62 3.40 10.01 24.82
C PHE A 62 2.10 10.62 24.28
N LYS A 63 0.94 10.31 24.87
CA LYS A 63 -0.35 10.89 24.50
C LYS A 63 -0.34 12.42 24.49
N ASN A 64 0.27 13.03 25.51
CA ASN A 64 0.34 14.49 25.63
C ASN A 64 1.25 15.13 24.58
N TYR A 65 2.33 14.45 24.19
CA TYR A 65 3.24 14.94 23.14
C TYR A 65 2.65 14.73 21.75
N CYS A 66 1.92 13.64 21.55
CA CYS A 66 1.27 13.32 20.28
C CYS A 66 0.13 14.29 19.91
N GLN A 67 -0.53 14.90 20.89
CA GLN A 67 -1.49 15.99 20.63
C GLN A 67 -0.83 17.25 20.04
N LYS A 68 0.47 17.46 20.26
CA LYS A 68 1.20 18.60 19.71
C LYS A 68 1.73 18.35 18.29
N THR A 69 1.53 17.15 17.73
CA THR A 69 2.03 16.73 16.41
C THR A 69 1.74 17.74 15.28
N PRO A 70 0.55 18.36 15.19
CA PRO A 70 0.27 19.37 14.15
C PRO A 70 1.22 20.56 14.20
N ILE A 71 1.64 20.98 15.40
CA ILE A 71 2.58 22.09 15.62
C ILE A 71 3.95 21.72 15.06
N LEU A 72 4.43 20.49 15.35
CA LEU A 72 5.71 20.02 14.83
C LEU A 72 5.72 19.91 13.31
N LYS A 73 4.65 19.37 12.71
CA LYS A 73 4.49 19.32 11.25
C LYS A 73 4.55 20.73 10.64
N GLN A 74 3.92 21.71 11.27
CA GLN A 74 3.96 23.10 10.81
C GLN A 74 5.38 23.69 10.90
N CYS A 75 6.14 23.36 11.93
CA CYS A 75 7.51 23.85 12.09
C CYS A 75 8.47 23.30 11.04
N VAL A 76 8.36 22.01 10.71
CA VAL A 76 9.14 21.40 9.62
C VAL A 76 8.72 21.98 8.26
N ARG A 77 7.43 22.25 8.03
CA ARG A 77 6.97 22.96 6.81
C ARG A 77 7.53 24.37 6.70
N ASN A 78 7.50 25.15 7.78
CA ASN A 78 8.04 26.51 7.80
C ASN A 78 9.56 26.51 7.56
N PHE A 79 10.28 25.55 8.15
CA PHE A 79 11.71 25.37 7.95
C PHE A 79 12.05 25.02 6.50
N THR A 80 11.41 23.98 5.96
CA THR A 80 11.65 23.54 4.57
C THR A 80 11.30 24.61 3.55
N THR A 81 10.28 25.42 3.81
CA THR A 81 9.92 26.58 2.97
C THR A 81 10.95 27.71 3.08
N GLY A 82 11.50 27.95 4.28
CA GLY A 82 12.55 28.94 4.48
C GLY A 82 13.89 28.59 3.82
N LEU A 83 14.17 27.29 3.63
CA LEU A 83 15.35 26.79 2.93
C LEU A 83 15.21 26.72 1.41
N GLU A 84 13.98 26.63 0.90
CA GLU A 84 13.67 26.44 -0.52
C GLU A 84 14.39 27.41 -1.48
N PRO A 85 14.55 28.71 -1.18
CA PRO A 85 15.28 29.64 -2.03
C PRO A 85 16.78 29.30 -2.18
N CYS A 86 17.37 28.63 -1.21
CA CYS A 86 18.79 28.23 -1.22
C CYS A 86 19.06 26.90 -1.94
N LEU A 87 18.01 26.20 -2.39
CA LEU A 87 18.11 24.86 -2.96
C LEU A 87 18.05 24.87 -4.49
N GLU A 88 18.84 23.98 -5.10
CA GLU A 88 18.81 23.71 -6.54
C GLU A 88 17.51 22.98 -6.94
N ALA A 89 17.15 23.02 -8.23
CA ALA A 89 15.90 22.42 -8.72
C ALA A 89 15.75 20.93 -8.36
N LYS A 90 16.84 20.15 -8.44
CA LYS A 90 16.86 18.72 -8.06
C LYS A 90 16.77 18.49 -6.55
N GLU A 91 17.13 19.47 -5.73
CA GLU A 91 17.07 19.36 -4.27
C GLU A 91 15.71 19.77 -3.70
N ARG A 92 14.94 20.56 -4.46
CA ARG A 92 13.56 20.90 -4.11
C ARG A 92 12.65 19.67 -4.09
N GLU A 93 12.98 18.64 -4.88
CA GLU A 93 12.30 17.34 -4.86
C GLU A 93 12.47 16.61 -3.51
N ASN A 94 13.57 16.85 -2.79
CA ASN A 94 13.83 16.23 -1.47
C ASN A 94 13.05 16.89 -0.31
N LYS A 95 12.34 18.00 -0.58
CA LYS A 95 11.44 18.64 0.39
C LYS A 95 10.35 17.67 0.85
N GLU A 96 9.81 16.91 -0.09
CA GLU A 96 8.77 15.89 0.19
C GLU A 96 9.35 14.74 0.99
N ILE A 97 10.60 14.33 0.74
CA ILE A 97 11.28 13.28 1.50
C ILE A 97 11.37 13.65 2.98
N ILE A 98 11.83 14.86 3.32
CA ILE A 98 11.95 15.29 4.72
C ILE A 98 10.58 15.35 5.41
N GLN A 99 9.55 15.82 4.70
CA GLN A 99 8.18 15.85 5.21
C GLN A 99 7.62 14.43 5.39
N ASN A 100 7.89 13.52 4.46
CA ASN A 100 7.48 12.11 4.51
C ASN A 100 8.17 11.37 5.65
N ILE A 101 9.49 11.53 5.82
CA ILE A 101 10.23 10.97 6.97
C ILE A 101 9.63 11.48 8.29
N THR A 102 9.38 12.78 8.39
CA THR A 102 8.77 13.39 9.57
C THR A 102 7.38 12.81 9.84
N ASN A 103 6.56 12.65 8.80
CA ASN A 103 5.24 12.04 8.90
C ASN A 103 5.29 10.57 9.30
N SER A 104 6.16 9.77 8.69
CA SER A 104 6.35 8.35 9.02
C SER A 104 6.82 8.17 10.46
N LEU A 105 7.78 8.98 10.92
CA LEU A 105 8.27 8.94 12.31
C LEU A 105 7.16 9.32 13.29
N LEU A 106 6.40 10.38 12.99
CA LEU A 106 5.25 10.78 13.81
C LEU A 106 4.16 9.70 13.83
N ASN A 107 3.85 9.09 12.69
CA ASN A 107 2.87 8.02 12.61
C ASN A 107 3.30 6.79 13.41
N PHE A 108 4.60 6.47 13.42
CA PHE A 108 5.13 5.40 14.27
C PHE A 108 5.07 5.76 15.76
N VAL A 109 5.60 6.93 16.16
CA VAL A 109 5.69 7.36 17.56
C VAL A 109 4.31 7.58 18.15
N CYS A 110 3.41 8.21 17.41
CA CYS A 110 2.06 8.58 17.87
C CYS A 110 0.96 7.60 17.47
N TYR A 111 1.35 6.40 17.01
CA TYR A 111 0.39 5.34 16.77
C TYR A 111 -0.39 5.02 18.06
N LYS A 112 -1.73 5.11 17.99
CA LYS A 112 -2.63 4.97 19.14
C LYS A 112 -2.16 5.78 20.36
N GLU A 113 -1.90 7.07 20.15
CA GLU A 113 -1.46 8.00 21.20
C GLU A 113 -0.13 7.62 21.89
N GLY A 114 0.69 6.73 21.31
CA GLY A 114 2.00 6.38 21.88
C GLY A 114 2.26 4.88 22.09
N ASP A 115 1.31 4.01 21.76
CA ASP A 115 1.41 2.56 22.04
C ASP A 115 2.65 1.90 21.42
N ARG A 116 2.96 2.20 20.16
CA ARG A 116 4.10 1.56 19.45
C ARG A 116 5.44 1.96 20.07
N ILE A 117 5.62 3.23 20.39
CA ILE A 117 6.87 3.71 21.01
C ILE A 117 6.98 3.24 22.47
N ALA A 118 5.87 3.18 23.21
CA ALA A 118 5.82 2.61 24.55
C ALA A 118 6.21 1.12 24.55
N LEU A 119 5.71 0.34 23.58
CA LEU A 119 6.08 -1.07 23.41
C LEU A 119 7.55 -1.22 23.00
N PHE A 120 8.04 -0.38 22.08
CA PHE A 120 9.44 -0.35 21.68
C PHE A 120 10.37 -0.10 22.88
N ILE A 121 10.05 0.88 23.73
CA ILE A 121 10.84 1.22 24.92
C ILE A 121 10.77 0.11 25.98
N SER A 122 9.58 -0.40 26.28
CA SER A 122 9.40 -1.46 27.28
C SER A 122 10.04 -2.78 26.86
N ALA A 123 10.24 -3.03 25.57
CA ALA A 123 10.98 -4.17 25.02
C ALA A 123 12.51 -3.97 24.95
N ASN A 124 13.06 -2.93 25.60
CA ASN A 124 14.48 -2.55 25.54
C ASN A 124 14.97 -2.20 24.12
N GLY A 125 14.09 -1.65 23.28
CA GLY A 125 14.41 -1.18 21.94
C GLY A 125 15.55 -0.14 21.90
N PRO A 126 15.57 0.88 22.79
CA PRO A 126 16.67 1.84 22.86
C PRO A 126 18.04 1.19 23.16
N GLU A 127 18.06 0.23 24.07
CA GLU A 127 19.26 -0.54 24.42
C GLU A 127 19.72 -1.42 23.24
N CYS A 128 18.78 -2.00 22.50
CA CYS A 128 19.05 -2.73 21.25
C CYS A 128 19.70 -1.80 20.21
N LEU A 129 19.13 -0.62 19.96
CA LEU A 129 19.70 0.36 19.04
C LEU A 129 21.09 0.83 19.46
N ARG A 130 21.30 1.11 20.76
CA ARG A 130 22.63 1.47 21.30
C ARG A 130 23.64 0.34 21.09
N SER A 131 23.23 -0.92 21.29
CA SER A 131 24.11 -2.08 21.07
C SER A 131 24.53 -2.24 19.60
N LYS A 132 23.76 -1.65 18.67
CA LYS A 132 23.99 -1.68 17.22
C LYS A 132 24.48 -0.36 16.64
N GLN A 133 24.87 0.58 17.50
CA GLN A 133 25.25 1.92 17.09
C GLN A 133 26.48 1.92 16.17
N GLN A 134 27.49 1.08 16.46
CA GLN A 134 28.70 1.00 15.63
C GLN A 134 28.42 0.39 14.25
N GLU A 135 27.63 -0.68 14.18
CA GLU A 135 27.24 -1.27 12.90
C GLU A 135 26.35 -0.32 12.08
N THR A 136 25.48 0.45 12.75
CA THR A 136 24.65 1.48 12.10
C THR A 136 25.52 2.63 11.58
N LEU A 137 26.52 3.08 12.35
CA LEU A 137 27.50 4.08 11.92
C LEU A 137 28.35 3.57 10.75
N GLN A 138 28.75 2.30 10.76
CA GLN A 138 29.46 1.68 9.64
C GLN A 138 28.58 1.60 8.39
N CYS A 139 27.31 1.24 8.55
CA CYS A 139 26.33 1.27 7.47
C CYS A 139 26.21 2.68 6.89
N ILE A 140 25.96 3.69 7.73
CA ILE A 140 25.87 5.09 7.32
C ILE A 140 27.15 5.56 6.63
N ASN A 141 28.33 5.25 7.18
CA ASN A 141 29.60 5.62 6.55
C ASN A 141 29.84 4.87 5.25
N SER A 142 29.34 3.65 5.09
CA SER A 142 29.43 2.92 3.81
C SER A 142 28.47 3.47 2.77
N THR A 143 27.29 3.95 3.19
CA THR A 143 26.24 4.50 2.33
C THR A 143 26.47 5.96 1.97
N LEU A 144 26.96 6.77 2.91
CA LEU A 144 27.10 8.23 2.80
C LEU A 144 28.56 8.71 2.94
N GLY A 145 29.54 7.81 3.13
CA GLY A 145 30.95 8.19 3.35
C GLY A 145 31.63 8.88 2.18
N ASN A 146 31.06 8.80 0.98
CA ASN A 146 31.50 9.61 -0.17
C ASN A 146 31.05 11.08 -0.08
N TYR A 147 30.10 11.39 0.80
CA TYR A 147 29.48 12.71 0.95
C TYR A 147 29.79 13.37 2.30
N MET A 148 30.14 12.64 3.35
CA MET A 148 30.46 13.19 4.68
C MET A 148 31.95 13.07 5.05
N PRO A 149 32.56 14.07 5.69
CA PRO A 149 33.83 13.86 6.40
C PRO A 149 33.63 12.87 7.55
N GLN A 150 34.62 11.98 7.75
CA GLN A 150 34.54 10.87 8.69
C GLN A 150 34.21 11.35 10.11
N LEU A 151 33.09 10.86 10.66
CA LEU A 151 32.70 11.09 12.06
C LEU A 151 33.56 10.20 12.97
N GLU A 152 34.34 10.81 13.87
CA GLU A 152 35.10 10.07 14.88
C GLU A 152 34.19 9.57 16.03
N PRO A 153 34.53 8.45 16.69
CA PRO A 153 33.57 7.68 17.49
C PRO A 153 33.21 8.26 18.87
N ASN A 154 33.77 9.41 19.28
CA ASN A 154 33.70 9.87 20.67
C ASN A 154 33.29 11.35 20.83
N SER A 155 32.14 11.76 20.27
CA SER A 155 31.51 13.02 20.69
C SER A 155 30.08 12.76 21.20
N GLU A 156 29.91 12.92 22.51
CA GLU A 156 28.62 13.12 23.16
C GLU A 156 28.04 14.47 22.72
N SER A 157 27.54 14.57 21.50
CA SER A 157 26.70 15.69 21.09
C SER A 157 26.05 15.39 19.74
N LEU A 158 24.79 14.94 19.78
CA LEU A 158 23.85 15.01 18.66
C LEU A 158 23.43 16.49 18.45
N LYS A 159 24.41 17.38 18.28
CA LYS A 159 24.24 18.83 18.05
C LYS A 159 25.13 19.26 16.89
N THR A 160 24.90 18.72 15.71
CA THR A 160 25.40 19.31 14.46
C THR A 160 24.48 18.92 13.32
N ILE A 161 23.28 19.52 13.30
CA ILE A 161 22.52 19.73 12.04
C ILE A 161 23.32 20.68 11.12
N ASP A 162 24.33 21.38 11.67
CA ASP A 162 25.19 22.36 11.01
C ASP A 162 26.27 21.77 10.08
N SER A 163 26.34 20.44 9.93
CA SER A 163 27.36 19.76 9.10
C SER A 163 26.78 18.77 8.09
N LEU A 164 25.59 19.03 7.54
CA LEU A 164 25.01 18.23 6.46
C LEU A 164 25.42 18.79 5.09
N PRO A 165 26.33 18.14 4.34
CA PRO A 165 26.52 18.43 2.93
C PRO A 165 25.36 17.88 2.09
N PHE A 166 25.33 18.31 0.83
CA PHE A 166 24.24 18.15 -0.14
C PHE A 166 23.71 16.70 -0.20
N LEU A 167 22.48 16.50 0.29
CA LEU A 167 21.75 15.25 0.16
C LEU A 167 20.99 15.26 -1.16
N VAL A 168 21.59 14.69 -2.22
CA VAL A 168 20.86 14.24 -3.39
C VAL A 168 20.62 12.74 -3.22
N LEU A 169 19.39 12.35 -2.89
CA LEU A 169 18.97 10.96 -2.76
C LEU A 169 18.25 10.57 -4.07
N GLY A 170 18.95 9.92 -5.00
CA GLY A 170 18.39 9.44 -6.26
C GLY A 170 18.32 7.92 -6.34
N ASN A 171 17.72 7.42 -7.43
CA ASN A 171 17.57 5.97 -7.67
C ASN A 171 18.90 5.22 -7.75
N LYS A 172 19.97 5.88 -8.21
CA LYS A 172 21.30 5.29 -8.37
C LYS A 172 21.96 4.98 -7.03
N GLU A 173 21.72 5.82 -6.03
CA GLU A 173 22.30 5.72 -4.70
C GLU A 173 21.65 4.58 -3.89
N CYS A 174 20.36 4.29 -4.16
CA CYS A 174 19.65 3.14 -3.59
C CYS A 174 20.01 1.80 -4.28
N THR A 175 20.44 1.80 -5.55
CA THR A 175 20.76 0.56 -6.31
C THR A 175 22.16 0.00 -6.00
N VAL A 176 23.11 0.81 -5.52
CA VAL A 176 24.47 0.34 -5.21
C VAL A 176 24.50 -0.57 -3.96
N SER A 177 23.46 -0.51 -3.13
CA SER A 177 23.35 -1.31 -1.90
C SER A 177 22.82 -2.73 -2.13
N SER A 178 22.07 -2.97 -3.21
CA SER A 178 21.53 -4.31 -3.52
C SER A 178 22.52 -5.23 -4.22
N SER A 179 23.59 -4.67 -4.81
CA SER A 179 24.54 -5.42 -5.64
C SER A 179 25.81 -5.87 -4.90
N GLN A 180 25.99 -5.51 -3.62
CA GLN A 180 27.16 -5.92 -2.81
C GLN A 180 26.83 -6.90 -1.68
N SER A 181 25.55 -7.21 -1.41
CA SER A 181 25.17 -8.21 -0.41
C SER A 181 25.04 -9.64 -0.98
N ASP A 182 25.10 -9.80 -2.30
CA ASP A 182 25.10 -11.11 -2.95
C ASP A 182 26.56 -11.56 -3.16
N ASN A 183 26.94 -12.66 -2.49
CA ASN A 183 28.24 -13.34 -2.54
C ASN A 183 29.28 -12.95 -1.47
N ARG A 184 29.01 -13.31 -0.20
CA ARG A 184 30.04 -13.96 0.63
C ARG A 184 29.44 -14.65 1.87
N SER A 185 29.08 -15.92 1.72
CA SER A 185 29.31 -16.92 2.77
C SER A 185 29.47 -18.30 2.14
N MET A 186 30.71 -18.64 1.82
CA MET A 186 31.15 -20.00 1.51
C MET A 186 31.58 -20.69 2.82
N LEU A 187 31.22 -21.97 2.93
CA LEU A 187 31.65 -23.04 3.87
C LEU A 187 31.01 -23.00 5.27
N ASP A 188 30.43 -24.06 5.84
CA ASP A 188 30.30 -25.49 5.51
C ASP A 188 29.01 -26.01 6.19
N ASP A 189 28.16 -26.73 5.45
CA ASP A 189 27.52 -27.98 5.89
C ASP A 189 26.54 -28.42 4.78
N VAL A 190 26.95 -29.45 4.04
CA VAL A 190 26.12 -30.13 3.04
C VAL A 190 24.90 -30.72 3.76
N ASN A 191 23.74 -30.11 3.56
CA ASN A 191 22.46 -30.64 4.04
C ASN A 191 21.65 -31.12 2.83
N ASP A 192 21.17 -32.37 2.89
CA ASP A 192 20.43 -33.11 1.85
C ASP A 192 19.18 -32.39 1.26
N ASN A 193 18.82 -31.20 1.76
CA ASN A 193 17.69 -30.40 1.29
C ASN A 193 18.02 -29.44 0.13
N GLU A 194 19.27 -29.02 -0.06
CA GLU A 194 19.63 -28.10 -1.17
C GLU A 194 19.53 -28.77 -2.55
N VAL A 195 19.80 -30.08 -2.61
CA VAL A 195 19.71 -30.86 -3.85
C VAL A 195 18.26 -31.00 -4.32
N ASP A 196 17.30 -31.09 -3.39
CA ASP A 196 15.86 -31.18 -3.68
C ASP A 196 15.28 -29.81 -4.09
N GLU A 197 15.73 -28.71 -3.50
CA GLU A 197 15.28 -27.36 -3.90
C GLU A 197 15.75 -26.96 -5.31
N LEU A 198 17.00 -27.26 -5.66
CA LEU A 198 17.54 -27.00 -7.00
C LEU A 198 16.86 -27.85 -8.07
N THR A 199 16.65 -29.15 -7.82
CA THR A 199 15.95 -30.03 -8.78
C THR A 199 14.47 -29.65 -8.93
N GLN A 200 13.81 -29.20 -7.88
CA GLN A 200 12.44 -28.68 -7.98
C GLN A 200 12.39 -27.39 -8.81
N GLN A 201 13.36 -26.47 -8.62
CA GLN A 201 13.42 -25.22 -9.37
C GLN A 201 13.66 -25.49 -10.87
N GLU A 202 14.59 -26.38 -11.23
CA GLU A 202 14.83 -26.79 -12.62
C GLU A 202 13.58 -27.41 -13.27
N ALA A 203 12.85 -28.26 -12.54
CA ALA A 203 11.63 -28.87 -13.03
C ALA A 203 10.49 -27.85 -13.26
N PHE A 204 10.43 -26.76 -12.48
CA PHE A 204 9.49 -25.66 -12.71
C PHE A 204 9.88 -24.85 -13.94
N GLU A 205 11.16 -24.56 -14.13
CA GLU A 205 11.65 -23.86 -15.32
C GLU A 205 11.42 -24.65 -16.60
N GLU A 206 11.65 -25.97 -16.58
CA GLU A 206 11.38 -26.84 -17.73
C GLU A 206 9.90 -26.79 -18.13
N LYS A 207 8.98 -26.95 -17.17
CA LYS A 207 7.53 -26.82 -17.41
C LYS A 207 7.15 -25.45 -17.94
N LEU A 208 7.81 -24.40 -17.46
CA LEU A 208 7.57 -23.04 -17.95
C LEU A 208 8.07 -22.86 -19.39
N LYS A 209 9.24 -23.42 -19.75
CA LYS A 209 9.74 -23.43 -21.14
C LYS A 209 8.76 -24.15 -22.06
N GLU A 210 8.29 -25.33 -21.68
CA GLU A 210 7.28 -26.08 -22.43
C GLU A 210 5.97 -25.28 -22.62
N ALA A 211 5.52 -24.58 -21.57
CA ALA A 211 4.34 -23.73 -21.64
C ALA A 211 4.54 -22.55 -22.60
N ILE A 212 5.71 -21.89 -22.56
CA ILE A 212 6.07 -20.78 -23.46
C ILE A 212 6.11 -21.24 -24.91
N ASP A 213 6.76 -22.37 -25.20
CA ASP A 213 6.82 -22.95 -26.55
C ASP A 213 5.40 -23.26 -27.08
N GLY A 214 4.53 -23.74 -26.19
CA GLY A 214 3.13 -24.03 -26.46
C GLY A 214 2.25 -22.81 -26.79
N LEU A 215 2.68 -21.58 -26.50
CA LEU A 215 1.92 -20.35 -26.79
C LEU A 215 1.71 -20.07 -28.28
N THR A 216 2.50 -20.70 -29.15
CA THR A 216 2.42 -20.55 -30.61
C THR A 216 1.66 -21.69 -31.30
N GLN A 217 1.06 -22.60 -30.53
CA GLN A 217 0.29 -23.71 -31.09
C GLN A 217 -0.83 -23.24 -32.03
N LYS A 218 -1.08 -24.01 -33.09
CA LYS A 218 -2.19 -23.73 -34.04
C LYS A 218 -3.55 -23.82 -33.36
N SER A 219 -3.71 -24.74 -32.41
CA SER A 219 -4.95 -24.95 -31.66
C SER A 219 -5.17 -23.86 -30.62
N ALA A 220 -6.33 -23.18 -30.67
CA ALA A 220 -6.72 -22.18 -29.67
C ALA A 220 -6.80 -22.78 -28.27
N LYS A 221 -7.42 -23.96 -28.13
CA LYS A 221 -7.50 -24.69 -26.86
C LYS A 221 -6.11 -25.03 -26.30
N GLY A 222 -5.18 -25.39 -27.17
CA GLY A 222 -3.80 -25.66 -26.80
C GLY A 222 -3.10 -24.43 -26.21
N ARG A 223 -3.21 -23.28 -26.90
CA ARG A 223 -2.70 -22.00 -26.40
C ARG A 223 -3.33 -21.59 -25.06
N THR A 224 -4.65 -21.74 -24.91
CA THR A 224 -5.35 -21.45 -23.65
C THR A 224 -4.86 -22.33 -22.49
N ILE A 225 -4.54 -23.61 -22.73
CA ILE A 225 -3.95 -24.49 -21.72
C ILE A 225 -2.57 -23.96 -21.30
N CYS A 226 -1.74 -23.52 -22.25
CA CYS A 226 -0.43 -22.95 -21.98
C CYS A 226 -0.52 -21.64 -21.20
N PHE A 227 -1.43 -20.72 -21.57
CA PHE A 227 -1.69 -19.50 -20.80
C PHE A 227 -2.07 -19.81 -19.35
N ASN A 228 -3.04 -20.71 -19.12
CA ASN A 228 -3.43 -21.13 -17.76
C ASN A 228 -2.29 -21.82 -17.00
N GLY A 229 -1.42 -22.57 -17.70
CA GLY A 229 -0.23 -23.18 -17.12
C GLY A 229 0.74 -22.13 -16.58
N MET A 230 1.02 -21.11 -17.39
CA MET A 230 1.86 -19.98 -16.99
C MET A 230 1.21 -19.17 -15.86
N GLU A 231 -0.11 -18.92 -15.93
CA GLU A 231 -0.83 -18.21 -14.85
C GLU A 231 -0.61 -18.89 -13.50
N LYS A 232 -0.73 -20.23 -13.46
CA LYS A 232 -0.52 -21.00 -12.24
C LYS A 232 0.91 -20.93 -11.73
N ILE A 233 1.91 -21.00 -12.62
CA ILE A 233 3.33 -20.93 -12.25
C ILE A 233 3.65 -19.53 -11.70
N PHE A 234 3.28 -18.48 -12.44
CA PHE A 234 3.56 -17.09 -12.04
C PHE A 234 2.82 -16.66 -10.79
N ALA A 235 1.71 -17.30 -10.43
CA ALA A 235 1.00 -17.03 -9.19
C ALA A 235 1.70 -17.59 -7.94
N ILE A 236 2.50 -18.67 -8.08
CA ILE A 236 3.10 -19.40 -6.96
C ILE A 236 4.63 -19.39 -6.95
N LYS A 237 5.25 -18.73 -7.92
CA LYS A 237 6.71 -18.60 -8.05
C LYS A 237 7.05 -17.19 -8.54
N TYR A 238 8.11 -16.61 -7.98
CA TYR A 238 8.69 -15.36 -8.43
C TYR A 238 10.06 -15.65 -9.07
N ILE A 239 10.18 -15.41 -10.37
CA ILE A 239 11.33 -15.76 -11.21
C ILE A 239 11.63 -14.63 -12.22
N PRO A 240 11.95 -13.42 -11.73
CA PRO A 240 12.04 -12.21 -12.53
C PRO A 240 13.03 -12.31 -13.70
N ASP A 241 14.26 -12.78 -13.47
CA ASP A 241 15.32 -12.83 -14.49
C ASP A 241 14.98 -13.78 -15.65
N PHE A 242 14.47 -14.98 -15.33
CA PHE A 242 14.05 -15.96 -16.33
C PHE A 242 12.98 -15.40 -17.27
N VAL A 243 12.05 -14.64 -16.71
CA VAL A 243 10.93 -14.02 -17.42
C VAL A 243 11.40 -12.81 -18.21
N GLU A 244 12.33 -12.02 -17.66
CA GLU A 244 12.93 -10.84 -18.29
C GLU A 244 13.65 -11.20 -19.61
N ASP A 245 14.35 -12.33 -19.65
CA ASP A 245 14.99 -12.87 -20.87
C ASP A 245 13.98 -13.25 -21.97
N ARG A 246 12.73 -13.54 -21.60
CA ARG A 246 11.69 -14.08 -22.49
C ARG A 246 10.50 -13.15 -22.68
N LYS A 247 10.55 -11.95 -22.08
CA LYS A 247 9.43 -10.99 -22.04
C LYS A 247 8.83 -10.69 -23.41
N MET A 248 9.65 -10.57 -24.46
CA MET A 248 9.18 -10.24 -25.81
C MET A 248 8.32 -11.35 -26.40
N THR A 249 8.76 -12.61 -26.26
CA THR A 249 8.02 -13.78 -26.75
C THR A 249 6.69 -13.98 -26.02
N ILE A 250 6.70 -13.78 -24.70
CA ILE A 250 5.49 -13.88 -23.87
C ILE A 250 4.53 -12.76 -24.23
N THR A 251 5.02 -11.52 -24.37
CA THR A 251 4.20 -10.34 -24.70
C THR A 251 3.59 -10.44 -26.08
N ASP A 252 4.35 -10.85 -27.12
CA ASP A 252 3.81 -11.11 -28.47
C ASP A 252 2.70 -12.17 -28.43
N SER A 253 2.91 -13.23 -27.65
CA SER A 253 1.93 -14.30 -27.52
C SER A 253 0.65 -13.83 -26.81
N VAL A 254 0.78 -13.03 -25.74
CA VAL A 254 -0.34 -12.39 -25.05
C VAL A 254 -1.09 -11.46 -26.01
N GLU A 255 -0.39 -10.58 -26.72
CA GLU A 255 -0.99 -9.65 -27.67
C GLU A 255 -1.73 -10.41 -28.79
N ARG A 256 -1.14 -11.48 -29.33
CA ARG A 256 -1.78 -12.36 -30.31
C ARG A 256 -3.03 -13.04 -29.74
N GLY A 257 -2.96 -13.54 -28.50
CA GLY A 257 -4.10 -14.14 -27.79
C GLY A 257 -5.25 -13.14 -27.58
N LEU A 258 -4.93 -11.89 -27.30
CA LEU A 258 -5.91 -10.80 -27.18
C LEU A 258 -6.54 -10.43 -28.54
N LYS A 259 -5.72 -10.23 -29.57
CA LYS A 259 -6.18 -9.79 -30.91
C LYS A 259 -6.91 -10.88 -31.70
N LYS A 260 -6.39 -12.11 -31.69
CA LYS A 260 -6.88 -13.22 -32.53
C LYS A 260 -7.68 -14.26 -31.76
N GLY A 261 -7.50 -14.35 -30.45
CA GLY A 261 -8.24 -15.28 -29.61
C GLY A 261 -9.70 -14.86 -29.43
N ARG A 262 -10.47 -15.73 -28.77
CA ARG A 262 -11.88 -15.48 -28.43
C ARG A 262 -12.18 -15.94 -27.01
N SER A 263 -13.08 -15.23 -26.34
CA SER A 263 -13.67 -15.62 -25.05
C SER A 263 -12.61 -15.99 -23.98
N GLU A 264 -12.40 -17.28 -23.75
CA GLU A 264 -11.49 -17.80 -22.73
C GLU A 264 -10.01 -17.52 -23.06
N GLU A 265 -9.63 -17.57 -24.34
CA GLU A 265 -8.25 -17.24 -24.76
C GLU A 265 -7.93 -15.77 -24.50
N GLN A 266 -8.86 -14.85 -24.79
CA GLN A 266 -8.69 -13.43 -24.48
C GLN A 266 -8.65 -13.19 -22.97
N SER A 267 -9.51 -13.87 -22.22
CA SER A 267 -9.59 -13.75 -20.75
C SER A 267 -8.29 -14.19 -20.09
N THR A 268 -7.73 -15.32 -20.50
CA THR A 268 -6.46 -15.86 -19.98
C THR A 268 -5.25 -15.05 -20.44
N ALA A 269 -5.24 -14.59 -21.70
CA ALA A 269 -4.19 -13.68 -22.16
C ALA A 269 -4.18 -12.35 -21.37
N ALA A 270 -5.35 -11.77 -21.09
CA ALA A 270 -5.47 -10.55 -20.29
C ALA A 270 -4.91 -10.74 -18.87
N ARG A 271 -5.27 -11.82 -18.18
CA ARG A 271 -4.72 -12.14 -16.84
C ARG A 271 -3.22 -12.46 -16.86
N LEU A 272 -2.74 -13.14 -17.89
CA LEU A 272 -1.30 -13.38 -18.01
C LEU A 272 -0.53 -12.06 -18.19
N SER A 273 -1.10 -11.06 -18.87
CA SER A 273 -0.46 -9.72 -18.97
C SER A 273 -0.19 -9.10 -17.60
N THR A 274 -1.15 -9.23 -16.67
CA THR A 274 -0.99 -8.73 -15.29
C THR A 274 0.02 -9.53 -14.48
N LEU A 275 0.03 -10.87 -14.62
CA LEU A 275 1.03 -11.70 -13.94
C LEU A 275 2.43 -11.45 -14.48
N LEU A 276 2.56 -11.14 -15.77
CA LEU A 276 3.83 -10.74 -16.36
C LEU A 276 4.35 -9.45 -15.71
N CYS A 277 3.49 -8.47 -15.45
CA CYS A 277 3.86 -7.25 -14.71
C CYS A 277 4.29 -7.55 -13.26
N VAL A 278 3.61 -8.49 -12.58
CA VAL A 278 4.03 -8.94 -11.24
C VAL A 278 5.44 -9.54 -11.27
N GLN A 279 5.78 -10.34 -12.29
CA GLN A 279 7.13 -10.92 -12.41
C GLN A 279 8.18 -9.87 -12.75
N LEU A 280 7.86 -8.94 -13.66
CA LEU A 280 8.80 -7.97 -14.21
C LEU A 280 8.92 -6.67 -13.41
N GLY A 281 8.16 -6.48 -12.32
CA GLY A 281 8.03 -5.21 -11.61
C GLY A 281 9.33 -4.57 -11.11
N ALA A 282 10.44 -5.32 -11.05
CA ALA A 282 11.77 -4.80 -10.74
C ALA A 282 12.48 -4.13 -11.94
N PHE A 283 11.89 -4.19 -13.13
CA PHE A 283 12.49 -3.76 -14.40
C PHE A 283 11.59 -2.76 -15.14
N GLU A 284 12.20 -1.85 -15.90
CA GLU A 284 11.50 -0.94 -16.83
C GLU A 284 10.68 -1.69 -17.89
N SER A 285 11.03 -2.95 -18.16
CA SER A 285 10.30 -3.86 -19.04
C SER A 285 8.83 -4.02 -18.69
N ALA A 286 8.46 -3.92 -17.40
CA ALA A 286 7.06 -4.00 -16.98
C ALA A 286 6.24 -2.85 -17.58
N GLU A 287 6.78 -1.62 -17.60
CA GLU A 287 6.10 -0.44 -18.17
C GLU A 287 5.91 -0.59 -19.70
N ILE A 288 6.91 -1.13 -20.39
CA ILE A 288 6.87 -1.37 -21.83
C ILE A 288 5.74 -2.34 -22.18
N VAL A 289 5.64 -3.46 -21.45
CA VAL A 289 4.57 -4.45 -21.64
C VAL A 289 3.20 -3.81 -21.42
N CYS A 290 3.03 -3.02 -20.36
CA CYS A 290 1.78 -2.31 -20.08
C CYS A 290 1.39 -1.40 -21.24
N ARG A 291 2.33 -0.59 -21.74
CA ARG A 291 2.11 0.35 -22.84
C ARG A 291 1.69 -0.36 -24.12
N ASP A 292 2.40 -1.43 -24.50
CA ASP A 292 2.19 -2.12 -25.76
C ASP A 292 0.81 -2.82 -25.79
N LEU A 293 0.38 -3.37 -24.64
CA LEU A 293 -0.89 -4.08 -24.53
C LEU A 293 -2.10 -3.16 -24.26
N LYS A 294 -1.90 -1.94 -23.74
CA LYS A 294 -2.96 -0.99 -23.35
C LYS A 294 -4.01 -0.80 -24.45
N SER A 295 -3.57 -0.47 -25.67
CA SER A 295 -4.48 -0.18 -26.79
C SER A 295 -5.41 -1.35 -27.13
N THR A 296 -4.87 -2.58 -27.13
CA THR A 296 -5.62 -3.80 -27.43
C THR A 296 -6.60 -4.13 -26.30
N LEU A 297 -6.17 -4.01 -25.04
CA LEU A 297 -7.03 -4.24 -23.87
C LEU A 297 -8.18 -3.23 -23.82
N THR A 298 -7.90 -1.94 -24.06
CA THR A 298 -8.91 -0.87 -24.16
C THR A 298 -9.94 -1.18 -25.25
N PHE A 299 -9.48 -1.58 -26.44
CA PHE A 299 -10.36 -1.96 -27.54
C PHE A 299 -11.32 -3.08 -27.12
N ILE A 300 -10.80 -4.19 -26.57
CA ILE A 300 -11.61 -5.34 -26.16
C ILE A 300 -12.59 -4.95 -25.04
N ALA A 301 -12.16 -4.21 -24.03
CA ALA A 301 -13.04 -3.78 -22.93
C ALA A 301 -14.25 -2.96 -23.42
N SER A 302 -14.04 -2.12 -24.44
CA SER A 302 -15.08 -1.28 -25.05
C SER A 302 -15.97 -2.02 -26.08
N ASP A 303 -15.49 -3.11 -26.68
CA ASP A 303 -16.19 -3.85 -27.72
C ASP A 303 -17.39 -4.62 -27.16
N THR A 304 -18.61 -4.13 -27.44
CA THR A 304 -19.85 -4.78 -26.99
C THR A 304 -20.12 -6.14 -27.64
N THR A 305 -19.39 -6.49 -28.71
CA THR A 305 -19.48 -7.80 -29.38
C THR A 305 -18.57 -8.86 -28.74
N ALA A 306 -17.58 -8.44 -27.95
CA ALA A 306 -16.75 -9.33 -27.16
C ALA A 306 -17.54 -9.91 -25.97
N SER A 307 -17.12 -11.09 -25.50
CA SER A 307 -17.78 -11.72 -24.35
C SER A 307 -17.63 -10.87 -23.09
N THR A 308 -18.66 -10.83 -22.25
CA THR A 308 -18.62 -10.10 -20.96
C THR A 308 -17.46 -10.53 -20.08
N GLN A 309 -17.08 -11.81 -20.13
CA GLN A 309 -15.92 -12.35 -19.41
C GLN A 309 -14.60 -11.76 -19.92
N ALA A 310 -14.36 -11.76 -21.24
CA ALA A 310 -13.15 -11.19 -21.82
C ALA A 310 -13.03 -9.69 -21.53
N ARG A 311 -14.14 -8.97 -21.65
CA ARG A 311 -14.23 -7.55 -21.30
C ARG A 311 -13.91 -7.29 -19.82
N SER A 312 -14.42 -8.15 -18.93
CA SER A 312 -14.18 -8.04 -17.48
C SER A 312 -12.71 -8.23 -17.15
N GLU A 313 -12.06 -9.24 -17.74
CA GLU A 313 -10.64 -9.48 -17.54
C GLU A 313 -9.77 -8.39 -18.17
N CYS A 314 -10.19 -7.78 -19.27
CA CYS A 314 -9.49 -6.63 -19.85
C CYS A 314 -9.62 -5.38 -18.95
N CYS A 315 -10.77 -5.15 -18.29
CA CYS A 315 -10.93 -4.08 -17.31
C CYS A 315 -9.96 -4.26 -16.14
N TRP A 316 -9.90 -5.47 -15.59
CA TRP A 316 -8.96 -5.82 -14.53
C TRP A 316 -7.50 -5.69 -14.99
N ALA A 317 -7.19 -6.16 -16.20
CA ALA A 317 -5.83 -6.11 -16.73
C ALA A 317 -5.35 -4.67 -16.90
N LEU A 318 -6.17 -3.78 -17.46
CA LEU A 318 -5.83 -2.35 -17.59
C LEU A 318 -5.53 -1.71 -16.23
N SER A 319 -6.42 -1.93 -15.26
CA SER A 319 -6.29 -1.33 -13.93
C SER A 319 -5.11 -1.90 -13.13
N MET A 320 -4.95 -3.22 -13.11
CA MET A 320 -3.82 -3.87 -12.43
C MET A 320 -2.47 -3.53 -13.08
N ASN A 321 -2.39 -3.49 -14.41
CA ASN A 321 -1.17 -3.09 -15.12
C ASN A 321 -0.78 -1.64 -14.78
N GLN A 322 -1.77 -0.74 -14.70
CA GLN A 322 -1.55 0.64 -14.30
C GLN A 322 -1.20 0.77 -12.81
N PHE A 323 -1.79 -0.06 -11.95
CA PHE A 323 -1.48 -0.10 -10.51
C PHE A 323 -0.06 -0.61 -10.23
N LEU A 324 0.37 -1.65 -10.95
CA LEU A 324 1.66 -2.32 -10.73
C LEU A 324 2.83 -1.60 -11.40
N SER A 325 2.62 -1.04 -12.59
CA SER A 325 3.71 -0.51 -13.44
C SER A 325 3.36 0.82 -14.10
N GLY A 326 2.26 1.47 -13.72
CA GLY A 326 1.83 2.72 -14.32
C GLY A 326 2.51 3.92 -13.66
N ASN A 327 3.18 4.76 -14.46
CA ASN A 327 3.81 6.01 -14.03
C ASN A 327 3.15 7.26 -14.65
N ASP A 328 2.21 7.09 -15.58
CA ASP A 328 1.54 8.18 -16.29
C ASP A 328 0.13 8.43 -15.74
N ALA A 329 -0.06 9.60 -15.12
CA ALA A 329 -1.36 10.06 -14.62
C ALA A 329 -2.40 10.20 -15.75
N THR A 330 -1.99 10.56 -16.97
CA THR A 330 -2.89 10.69 -18.11
C THR A 330 -3.48 9.33 -18.47
N ALA A 331 -2.64 8.29 -18.56
CA ALA A 331 -3.07 6.92 -18.76
C ALA A 331 -4.03 6.44 -17.67
N THR A 332 -3.77 6.77 -16.39
CA THR A 332 -4.70 6.46 -15.28
C THR A 332 -6.08 7.06 -15.55
N ILE A 333 -6.16 8.35 -15.88
CA ILE A 333 -7.43 9.04 -16.11
C ILE A 333 -8.17 8.47 -17.33
N GLU A 334 -7.48 8.17 -18.43
CA GLU A 334 -8.08 7.55 -19.62
C GLU A 334 -8.70 6.18 -19.30
N ILE A 335 -7.99 5.34 -18.54
CA ILE A 335 -8.50 4.03 -18.12
C ILE A 335 -9.71 4.22 -17.20
N MET A 336 -9.64 5.17 -16.27
CA MET A 336 -10.76 5.45 -15.37
C MET A 336 -12.01 5.94 -16.11
N GLN A 337 -11.84 6.78 -17.14
CA GLN A 337 -12.95 7.22 -18.01
C GLN A 337 -13.59 6.04 -18.74
N LEU A 338 -12.77 5.16 -19.33
CA LEU A 338 -13.25 3.94 -19.98
C LEU A 338 -14.08 3.09 -19.00
N LEU A 339 -13.55 2.80 -17.82
CA LEU A 339 -14.21 1.98 -16.81
C LEU A 339 -15.54 2.61 -16.36
N SER A 340 -15.54 3.92 -16.10
CA SER A 340 -16.74 4.70 -15.78
C SER A 340 -17.80 4.61 -16.86
N SER A 341 -17.40 4.70 -18.14
CA SER A 341 -18.32 4.55 -19.26
C SER A 341 -18.98 3.15 -19.29
N ILE A 342 -18.24 2.09 -18.95
CA ILE A 342 -18.75 0.71 -18.94
C ILE A 342 -19.80 0.54 -17.84
N PHE A 343 -19.47 0.86 -16.58
CA PHE A 343 -20.41 0.65 -15.49
C PHE A 343 -21.54 1.70 -15.43
N SER A 344 -21.47 2.76 -16.25
CA SER A 344 -22.54 3.74 -16.35
C SER A 344 -23.89 3.16 -16.79
N GLY A 345 -23.87 2.01 -17.49
CA GLY A 345 -25.09 1.27 -17.84
C GLY A 345 -25.86 0.72 -16.63
N SER A 346 -25.28 0.74 -15.43
CA SER A 346 -25.94 0.36 -14.17
C SER A 346 -26.56 1.52 -13.39
N TYR A 347 -26.37 2.77 -13.82
CA TYR A 347 -27.02 3.91 -13.21
C TYR A 347 -28.54 3.89 -13.38
N LEU A 348 -29.25 4.68 -12.57
CA LEU A 348 -30.68 4.88 -12.79
C LEU A 348 -30.92 5.53 -14.15
N LYS A 349 -32.01 5.14 -14.78
CA LYS A 349 -32.50 5.77 -16.02
C LYS A 349 -32.97 7.19 -15.71
N GLY A 350 -33.10 8.05 -16.73
CA GLY A 350 -33.50 9.45 -16.55
C GLY A 350 -34.87 9.67 -15.86
N ASN A 351 -35.70 8.63 -15.79
CA ASN A 351 -36.98 8.63 -15.06
C ASN A 351 -36.86 8.05 -13.62
N GLY A 352 -35.65 7.83 -13.12
CA GLY A 352 -35.38 7.23 -11.81
C GLY A 352 -35.54 5.71 -11.73
N ALA A 353 -35.88 5.04 -12.83
CA ALA A 353 -36.06 3.59 -12.84
C ALA A 353 -34.70 2.85 -12.76
N ILE A 354 -34.71 1.71 -12.06
CA ILE A 354 -33.56 0.82 -11.92
C ILE A 354 -33.16 0.24 -13.30
N ALA A 355 -31.86 0.20 -13.59
CA ALA A 355 -31.34 -0.41 -14.80
C ALA A 355 -31.69 -1.91 -14.89
N THR A 356 -32.20 -2.33 -16.04
CA THR A 356 -32.52 -3.73 -16.32
C THR A 356 -31.38 -4.34 -17.14
N ILE A 357 -30.51 -5.10 -16.48
CA ILE A 357 -29.32 -5.72 -17.09
C ILE A 357 -29.23 -7.21 -16.71
N SER A 358 -28.63 -8.02 -17.58
CA SER A 358 -28.40 -9.45 -17.30
C SER A 358 -27.38 -9.63 -16.16
N SER A 359 -27.34 -10.83 -15.57
CA SER A 359 -26.37 -11.16 -14.52
C SER A 359 -24.92 -11.09 -15.03
N GLU A 360 -24.68 -11.42 -16.30
CA GLU A 360 -23.34 -11.39 -16.90
C GLU A 360 -22.86 -9.95 -17.13
N VAL A 361 -23.76 -9.07 -17.56
CA VAL A 361 -23.47 -7.63 -17.71
C VAL A 361 -23.26 -7.00 -16.34
N ALA A 362 -24.04 -7.41 -15.33
CA ALA A 362 -23.85 -6.93 -13.96
C ALA A 362 -22.49 -7.34 -13.39
N ALA A 363 -22.02 -8.56 -13.67
CA ALA A 363 -20.69 -9.01 -13.29
C ALA A 363 -19.58 -8.19 -13.99
N LEU A 364 -19.75 -7.87 -15.28
CA LEU A 364 -18.85 -6.97 -16.01
C LEU A 364 -18.81 -5.57 -15.37
N HIS A 365 -19.97 -5.00 -15.07
CA HIS A 365 -20.03 -3.66 -14.46
C HIS A 365 -19.41 -3.67 -13.05
N ALA A 366 -19.65 -4.72 -12.25
CA ALA A 366 -18.98 -4.89 -10.96
C ALA A 366 -17.45 -4.98 -11.11
N ALA A 367 -16.95 -5.77 -12.07
CA ALA A 367 -15.52 -5.84 -12.37
C ALA A 367 -14.95 -4.48 -12.80
N ALA A 368 -15.68 -3.71 -13.60
CA ALA A 368 -15.28 -2.36 -14.00
C ALA A 368 -15.26 -1.38 -12.80
N ILE A 369 -16.24 -1.45 -11.89
CA ILE A 369 -16.27 -0.65 -10.65
C ILE A 369 -15.08 -1.02 -9.76
N SER A 370 -14.80 -2.30 -9.52
CA SER A 370 -13.65 -2.72 -8.72
C SER A 370 -12.31 -2.32 -9.35
N SER A 371 -12.19 -2.42 -10.67
CA SER A 371 -11.01 -1.96 -11.42
C SER A 371 -10.81 -0.44 -11.29
N TRP A 372 -11.91 0.31 -11.35
CA TRP A 372 -11.90 1.76 -11.15
C TRP A 372 -11.53 2.12 -9.72
N THR A 373 -12.05 1.36 -8.76
CA THR A 373 -11.75 1.50 -7.33
C THR A 373 -10.28 1.28 -7.02
N LEU A 374 -9.64 0.28 -7.64
CA LEU A 374 -8.20 0.06 -7.49
C LEU A 374 -7.40 1.29 -7.94
N LEU A 375 -7.77 1.91 -9.06
CA LEU A 375 -7.07 3.09 -9.56
C LEU A 375 -7.25 4.32 -8.65
N LEU A 376 -8.41 4.45 -7.98
CA LEU A 376 -8.57 5.49 -6.96
C LEU A 376 -7.53 5.36 -5.84
N THR A 377 -7.15 4.15 -5.45
CA THR A 377 -6.20 3.92 -4.33
C THR A 377 -4.79 4.45 -4.57
N VAL A 378 -4.45 4.79 -5.82
CA VAL A 378 -3.15 5.36 -6.20
C VAL A 378 -3.25 6.82 -6.63
N MET A 379 -4.43 7.44 -6.51
CA MET A 379 -4.60 8.88 -6.74
C MET A 379 -4.23 9.67 -5.49
N ALA A 380 -3.77 10.90 -5.68
CA ALA A 380 -3.54 11.81 -4.55
C ALA A 380 -4.87 12.19 -3.86
N PRO A 381 -4.92 12.26 -2.52
CA PRO A 381 -6.09 12.73 -1.77
C PRO A 381 -6.67 14.05 -2.29
N ALA A 382 -5.81 14.99 -2.68
CA ALA A 382 -6.20 16.28 -3.25
C ALA A 382 -6.96 16.14 -4.58
N ASP A 383 -6.57 15.21 -5.44
CA ASP A 383 -7.25 14.97 -6.71
C ASP A 383 -8.63 14.38 -6.49
N ILE A 384 -8.75 13.45 -5.53
CA ILE A 384 -10.05 12.89 -5.14
C ILE A 384 -11.00 13.99 -4.67
N TYR A 385 -10.56 14.82 -3.72
CA TYR A 385 -11.33 15.94 -3.21
C TYR A 385 -11.81 16.89 -4.33
N ASN A 386 -10.94 17.14 -5.32
CA ASN A 386 -11.26 18.06 -6.42
C ASN A 386 -12.17 17.45 -7.50
N LEU A 387 -12.01 16.15 -7.79
CA LEU A 387 -12.65 15.49 -8.91
C LEU A 387 -13.96 14.78 -8.55
N LEU A 388 -14.11 14.36 -7.30
CA LEU A 388 -15.26 13.61 -6.80
C LEU A 388 -15.93 14.43 -5.70
N ALA A 389 -17.09 14.99 -6.01
CA ALA A 389 -17.96 15.67 -5.05
C ALA A 389 -19.42 15.38 -5.40
N SER A 390 -20.35 15.73 -4.50
CA SER A 390 -21.77 15.50 -4.70
C SER A 390 -22.39 16.43 -5.74
N ASP A 391 -21.95 17.69 -5.76
CA ASP A 391 -22.44 18.77 -6.63
C ASP A 391 -21.64 18.90 -7.94
N ARG A 392 -20.45 18.28 -8.03
CA ARG A 392 -19.61 18.31 -9.24
C ARG A 392 -19.95 17.17 -10.19
N THR A 393 -20.38 17.53 -11.39
CA THR A 393 -20.45 16.59 -12.52
C THR A 393 -19.30 16.89 -13.48
N ASN A 394 -18.25 16.05 -13.43
CA ASN A 394 -17.16 16.09 -14.40
C ASN A 394 -17.51 15.20 -15.60
N SER A 395 -17.03 15.55 -16.79
CA SER A 395 -17.24 14.72 -17.99
C SER A 395 -16.51 13.38 -17.93
N TYR A 396 -15.50 13.28 -17.06
CA TYR A 396 -14.60 12.13 -16.98
C TYR A 396 -14.68 11.34 -15.67
N MET A 397 -15.20 11.91 -14.58
CA MET A 397 -15.39 11.23 -13.29
C MET A 397 -16.86 11.28 -12.85
N PRO A 398 -17.42 10.17 -12.32
CA PRO A 398 -18.79 10.14 -11.84
C PRO A 398 -18.95 10.96 -10.55
N SER A 399 -20.07 11.65 -10.38
CA SER A 399 -20.38 12.31 -9.11
C SER A 399 -20.74 11.29 -8.02
N LEU A 400 -20.65 11.69 -6.75
CA LEU A 400 -21.05 10.83 -5.62
C LEU A 400 -22.52 10.42 -5.71
N ASN A 401 -23.36 11.28 -6.27
CA ASN A 401 -24.77 10.96 -6.52
C ASN A 401 -24.93 9.77 -7.49
N ARG A 402 -24.13 9.71 -8.56
CA ARG A 402 -24.15 8.60 -9.52
C ARG A 402 -23.64 7.31 -8.90
N LEU A 403 -22.61 7.38 -8.05
CA LEU A 403 -22.12 6.21 -7.31
C LEU A 403 -23.15 5.70 -6.29
N ARG A 404 -23.84 6.61 -5.58
CA ARG A 404 -24.94 6.27 -4.66
C ARG A 404 -26.10 5.55 -5.36
N GLU A 405 -26.39 5.87 -6.63
CA GLU A 405 -27.41 5.15 -7.41
C GLU A 405 -27.10 3.65 -7.57
N LEU A 406 -25.81 3.29 -7.70
CA LEU A 406 -25.39 1.90 -7.89
C LEU A 406 -25.75 1.01 -6.68
N LEU A 407 -25.84 1.59 -5.47
CA LEU A 407 -26.30 0.91 -4.27
C LEU A 407 -27.76 0.41 -4.36
N LYS A 408 -28.55 0.94 -5.29
CA LYS A 408 -29.93 0.51 -5.55
C LYS A 408 -30.03 -0.64 -6.55
N SER A 409 -28.91 -1.08 -7.13
CA SER A 409 -28.86 -2.19 -8.09
C SER A 409 -29.50 -3.47 -7.53
N PRO A 410 -30.20 -4.29 -8.33
CA PRO A 410 -30.71 -5.58 -7.88
C PRO A 410 -29.59 -6.60 -7.68
N HIS A 411 -28.47 -6.44 -8.38
CA HIS A 411 -27.31 -7.33 -8.39
C HIS A 411 -26.39 -7.05 -7.21
N LEU A 412 -26.04 -8.11 -6.46
CA LEU A 412 -25.22 -7.98 -5.24
C LEU A 412 -23.85 -7.37 -5.52
N ASP A 413 -23.15 -7.86 -6.54
CA ASP A 413 -21.76 -7.51 -6.79
C ASP A 413 -21.59 -6.02 -7.12
N ILE A 414 -22.56 -5.41 -7.82
CA ILE A 414 -22.59 -3.96 -8.07
C ILE A 414 -22.74 -3.19 -6.76
N ARG A 415 -23.64 -3.62 -5.86
CA ARG A 415 -23.82 -2.94 -4.58
C ARG A 415 -22.55 -3.03 -3.73
N LEU A 416 -21.95 -4.21 -3.63
CA LEU A 416 -20.72 -4.41 -2.86
C LEU A 416 -19.59 -3.53 -3.39
N SER A 417 -19.36 -3.57 -4.71
CA SER A 417 -18.31 -2.79 -5.35
C SER A 417 -18.53 -1.28 -5.17
N ALA A 418 -19.76 -0.80 -5.33
CA ALA A 418 -20.09 0.62 -5.12
C ALA A 418 -19.93 1.07 -3.66
N GLY A 419 -20.26 0.20 -2.70
CA GLY A 419 -20.05 0.48 -1.28
C GLY A 419 -18.57 0.60 -0.92
N GLU A 420 -17.74 -0.33 -1.42
CA GLU A 420 -16.28 -0.29 -1.25
C GLU A 420 -15.68 0.95 -1.94
N THR A 421 -16.17 1.28 -3.14
CA THR A 421 -15.79 2.51 -3.86
C THR A 421 -16.02 3.75 -3.01
N LEU A 422 -17.20 3.86 -2.39
CA LEU A 422 -17.53 5.00 -1.54
C LEU A 422 -16.62 5.05 -0.31
N ALA A 423 -16.32 3.91 0.32
CA ALA A 423 -15.39 3.87 1.45
C ALA A 423 -14.00 4.42 1.07
N ILE A 424 -13.47 4.03 -0.10
CA ILE A 424 -12.18 4.55 -0.62
C ILE A 424 -12.24 6.05 -0.87
N ILE A 425 -13.32 6.53 -1.50
CA ILE A 425 -13.46 7.97 -1.79
C ILE A 425 -13.53 8.78 -0.48
N PHE A 426 -14.25 8.29 0.53
CA PHE A 426 -14.30 8.96 1.83
C PHE A 426 -12.97 8.90 2.57
N GLU A 427 -12.21 7.80 2.47
CA GLU A 427 -10.85 7.72 3.01
C GLU A 427 -9.94 8.78 2.41
N LEU A 428 -9.79 8.78 1.09
CA LEU A 428 -8.91 9.74 0.41
C LEU A 428 -9.43 11.18 0.53
N GLY A 429 -10.76 11.38 0.54
CA GLY A 429 -11.37 12.69 0.73
C GLY A 429 -11.13 13.25 2.14
N ARG A 430 -11.30 12.43 3.18
CA ARG A 430 -11.06 12.80 4.59
C ARG A 430 -9.58 12.99 4.90
N ASP A 431 -8.70 12.21 4.27
CA ASP A 431 -7.24 12.40 4.35
C ASP A 431 -6.81 13.79 3.84
N PHE A 432 -7.58 14.39 2.92
CA PHE A 432 -7.35 15.77 2.46
C PHE A 432 -8.11 16.81 3.30
N SER A 433 -9.39 16.56 3.64
CA SER A 433 -10.25 17.44 4.42
C SER A 433 -11.19 16.65 5.32
N ASP A 434 -11.03 16.75 6.64
CA ASP A 434 -11.80 15.98 7.64
C ASP A 434 -13.33 16.06 7.49
N ASP A 435 -13.84 17.18 6.94
CA ASP A 435 -15.27 17.48 6.74
C ASP A 435 -15.81 17.07 5.35
N TYR A 436 -15.00 16.35 4.55
CA TYR A 436 -15.36 15.96 3.19
C TYR A 436 -16.73 15.28 3.12
N GLU A 437 -17.66 15.96 2.43
CA GLU A 437 -19.02 15.50 2.13
C GLU A 437 -19.82 15.06 3.37
N GLN A 438 -19.55 15.67 4.53
CA GLN A 438 -20.20 15.32 5.79
C GLN A 438 -21.73 15.44 5.72
N ASP A 439 -22.26 16.56 5.20
CA ASP A 439 -23.70 16.76 5.08
C ASP A 439 -24.36 15.79 4.08
N TRP A 440 -23.71 15.59 2.93
CA TRP A 440 -24.20 14.65 1.92
C TRP A 440 -24.20 13.20 2.43
N SER A 441 -23.25 12.86 3.30
CA SER A 441 -23.12 11.51 3.87
C SER A 441 -24.31 11.11 4.75
N LEU A 442 -25.06 12.07 5.31
CA LEU A 442 -26.24 11.78 6.15
C LEU A 442 -27.31 10.98 5.39
N ASP A 443 -27.57 11.34 4.13
CA ASP A 443 -28.48 10.59 3.26
C ASP A 443 -27.92 9.21 2.90
N LEU A 444 -26.60 9.12 2.71
CA LEU A 444 -25.93 7.86 2.40
C LEU A 444 -26.03 6.89 3.58
N ILE A 445 -25.87 7.37 4.81
CA ILE A 445 -25.94 6.57 6.04
C ILE A 445 -27.27 5.81 6.14
N GLU A 446 -28.39 6.44 5.81
CA GLU A 446 -29.70 5.77 5.84
C GLU A 446 -29.79 4.62 4.82
N ILE A 447 -29.23 4.80 3.62
CA ILE A 447 -29.13 3.73 2.61
C ILE A 447 -28.22 2.60 3.11
N LEU A 448 -27.10 2.93 3.74
CA LEU A 448 -26.15 1.95 4.27
C LEU A 448 -26.76 1.14 5.44
N LYS A 449 -27.57 1.76 6.31
CA LYS A 449 -28.31 1.09 7.40
C LYS A 449 -29.26 0.02 6.86
N ASP A 450 -29.99 0.33 5.80
CA ASP A 450 -30.87 -0.63 5.13
C ASP A 450 -30.09 -1.81 4.54
N LEU A 451 -28.96 -1.55 3.88
CA LEU A 451 -28.11 -2.57 3.29
C LEU A 451 -27.38 -3.44 4.33
N ALA A 452 -26.98 -2.85 5.46
CA ALA A 452 -26.34 -3.53 6.60
C ALA A 452 -27.30 -4.43 7.39
N THR A 453 -28.60 -4.13 7.33
CA THR A 453 -29.67 -4.92 7.96
C THR A 453 -30.19 -6.01 7.04
N ASP A 454 -30.40 -5.70 5.77
CA ASP A 454 -30.92 -6.54 4.68
C ASP A 454 -32.01 -7.54 5.12
N SER A 455 -33.22 -7.02 5.33
CA SER A 455 -34.40 -7.81 5.72
C SER A 455 -35.07 -8.56 4.55
N ASN A 456 -34.54 -8.42 3.32
CA ASN A 456 -35.16 -8.92 2.10
C ASN A 456 -35.05 -10.44 1.95
N LYS A 457 -36.08 -11.16 2.37
CA LYS A 457 -36.11 -12.64 2.35
C LYS A 457 -36.03 -13.27 0.95
N TYR A 458 -36.37 -12.52 -0.11
CA TYR A 458 -36.29 -12.99 -1.50
C TYR A 458 -34.86 -13.15 -2.02
N ARG A 459 -33.86 -12.51 -1.39
CA ARG A 459 -32.43 -12.68 -1.76
C ARG A 459 -31.89 -14.03 -1.27
N ALA A 460 -30.79 -14.53 -1.82
CA ALA A 460 -30.18 -15.76 -1.31
C ALA A 460 -29.60 -15.55 0.10
N LYS A 461 -29.62 -16.60 0.94
CA LYS A 461 -29.11 -16.50 2.33
C LYS A 461 -27.61 -16.17 2.38
N LYS A 462 -26.83 -16.73 1.44
CA LYS A 462 -25.39 -16.45 1.28
C LYS A 462 -25.17 -14.97 0.99
N ASP A 463 -25.88 -14.46 -0.01
CA ASP A 463 -25.80 -13.07 -0.48
C ASP A 463 -26.14 -12.09 0.64
N ARG A 464 -27.24 -12.32 1.37
CA ARG A 464 -27.59 -11.49 2.55
C ARG A 464 -26.51 -11.52 3.62
N LYS A 465 -25.84 -12.66 3.84
CA LYS A 465 -24.76 -12.74 4.84
C LYS A 465 -23.57 -11.89 4.41
N GLN A 466 -23.18 -11.99 3.14
CA GLN A 466 -22.07 -11.23 2.56
C GLN A 466 -22.37 -9.73 2.54
N GLN A 467 -23.56 -9.34 2.07
CA GLN A 467 -24.02 -7.95 2.06
C GLN A 467 -23.96 -7.33 3.44
N ARG A 468 -24.59 -7.96 4.43
CA ARG A 468 -24.63 -7.42 5.79
C ARG A 468 -23.26 -7.33 6.43
N ALA A 469 -22.37 -8.30 6.17
CA ALA A 469 -20.99 -8.21 6.67
C ALA A 469 -20.29 -6.98 6.08
N ASN A 470 -20.35 -6.81 4.75
CA ASN A 470 -19.66 -5.70 4.07
C ASN A 470 -20.22 -4.33 4.48
N PHE A 471 -21.55 -4.17 4.41
CA PHE A 471 -22.17 -2.87 4.67
C PHE A 471 -22.18 -2.48 6.14
N ARG A 472 -21.99 -3.41 7.08
CA ARG A 472 -21.76 -3.03 8.49
C ARG A 472 -20.40 -2.38 8.67
N ASP A 473 -19.37 -2.91 8.03
CA ASP A 473 -18.02 -2.32 8.07
C ASP A 473 -18.02 -0.95 7.40
N ILE A 474 -18.64 -0.83 6.21
CA ILE A 474 -18.76 0.44 5.48
C ILE A 474 -19.60 1.45 6.26
N LEU A 475 -20.76 1.06 6.79
CA LEU A 475 -21.61 1.96 7.59
C LEU A 475 -20.84 2.50 8.80
N ARG A 476 -20.17 1.62 9.54
CA ARG A 476 -19.40 2.02 10.72
C ARG A 476 -18.27 2.97 10.36
N TYR A 477 -17.61 2.77 9.23
CA TYR A 477 -16.58 3.67 8.74
C TYR A 477 -17.15 5.03 8.32
N ILE A 478 -18.23 5.06 7.53
CA ILE A 478 -18.82 6.31 7.05
C ILE A 478 -19.44 7.13 8.21
N GLU A 479 -20.11 6.47 9.16
CA GLU A 479 -20.83 7.12 10.27
C GLU A 479 -19.93 7.45 11.47
N GLU A 480 -18.99 6.57 11.83
CA GLU A 480 -18.18 6.70 13.06
C GLU A 480 -16.68 6.93 12.79
N ASP A 481 -16.25 6.95 11.53
CA ASP A 481 -14.84 7.02 11.11
C ASP A 481 -13.98 5.86 11.65
N ILE A 482 -14.59 4.70 11.88
CA ILE A 482 -13.90 3.51 12.41
C ILE A 482 -13.57 2.54 11.27
N VAL A 483 -12.29 2.48 10.92
CA VAL A 483 -11.75 1.49 9.98
C VAL A 483 -11.59 0.12 10.67
N PRO A 484 -12.04 -0.99 10.07
CA PRO A 484 -11.78 -2.33 10.60
C PRO A 484 -10.29 -2.69 10.49
N GLU A 485 -9.67 -3.05 11.61
CA GLU A 485 -8.28 -3.53 11.63
C GLU A 485 -8.16 -4.88 10.91
N MET A 486 -7.28 -4.96 9.91
CA MET A 486 -6.97 -6.19 9.20
C MET A 486 -5.46 -6.39 9.13
N HIS A 487 -5.00 -7.58 9.48
CA HIS A 487 -3.61 -7.97 9.33
C HIS A 487 -3.51 -9.37 8.74
N VAL A 488 -2.47 -9.61 7.94
CA VAL A 488 -2.22 -10.86 7.24
C VAL A 488 -0.85 -11.36 7.67
N LYS A 489 -0.82 -12.54 8.30
CA LYS A 489 0.45 -13.20 8.64
C LYS A 489 0.92 -14.06 7.46
N PHE A 490 2.15 -13.85 7.02
CA PHE A 490 2.79 -14.62 5.96
C PHE A 490 4.22 -14.95 6.37
N GLY A 491 4.58 -16.24 6.38
CA GLY A 491 5.88 -16.68 6.92
C GLY A 491 6.10 -16.20 8.36
N GLN A 492 7.17 -15.44 8.57
CA GLN A 492 7.54 -14.83 9.86
C GLN A 492 7.07 -13.38 10.00
N GLU A 493 6.50 -12.80 8.95
CA GLU A 493 6.12 -11.39 8.86
C GLU A 493 4.60 -11.21 9.00
N ILE A 494 4.17 -9.99 9.30
CA ILE A 494 2.77 -9.59 9.38
C ILE A 494 2.59 -8.32 8.54
N LEU A 495 1.72 -8.39 7.55
CA LEU A 495 1.25 -7.24 6.78
C LEU A 495 0.09 -6.61 7.53
N TYR A 496 0.23 -5.34 7.90
CA TYR A 496 -0.85 -4.54 8.47
C TYR A 496 -1.52 -3.76 7.34
N LEU A 497 -2.83 -3.97 7.17
CA LEU A 497 -3.63 -3.25 6.18
C LEU A 497 -4.35 -2.11 6.89
N GLU A 498 -3.70 -0.95 6.89
CA GLU A 498 -4.24 0.28 7.45
C GLU A 498 -5.14 0.93 6.38
N GLY A 499 -6.43 1.09 6.65
CA GLY A 499 -7.37 1.68 5.69
C GLY A 499 -8.01 0.71 4.70
N TRP A 500 -8.99 1.23 3.97
CA TRP A 500 -9.65 0.63 2.84
C TRP A 500 -8.75 0.60 1.60
N CYS A 501 -7.89 1.60 1.38
CA CYS A 501 -6.98 1.64 0.23
C CYS A 501 -6.04 0.43 0.24
N ALA A 502 -5.29 0.23 1.33
CA ALA A 502 -4.39 -0.92 1.48
C ALA A 502 -5.14 -2.26 1.38
N ARG A 503 -6.33 -2.35 1.98
CA ARG A 503 -7.18 -3.54 1.90
C ARG A 503 -7.64 -3.84 0.46
N THR A 504 -7.98 -2.82 -0.30
CA THR A 504 -8.42 -2.95 -1.70
C THR A 504 -7.27 -3.40 -2.59
N GLN A 505 -6.10 -2.78 -2.45
CA GLN A 505 -4.88 -3.18 -3.15
C GLN A 505 -4.51 -4.64 -2.84
N TYR A 506 -4.54 -5.02 -1.56
CA TYR A 506 -4.30 -6.41 -1.13
C TYR A 506 -5.30 -7.39 -1.74
N ASN A 507 -6.60 -7.07 -1.71
CA ASN A 507 -7.63 -7.92 -2.29
C ASN A 507 -7.48 -8.07 -3.82
N ALA A 508 -7.06 -7.01 -4.51
CA ALA A 508 -6.76 -7.06 -5.94
C ALA A 508 -5.57 -8.00 -6.23
N CYS A 509 -4.51 -7.93 -5.43
CA CYS A 509 -3.39 -8.88 -5.49
C CYS A 509 -3.83 -10.31 -5.16
N CYS A 510 -4.71 -10.53 -4.16
CA CYS A 510 -5.26 -11.84 -3.86
C CYS A 510 -6.11 -12.41 -5.00
N ARG A 511 -6.88 -11.57 -5.71
CA ARG A 511 -7.64 -11.99 -6.89
C ARG A 511 -6.70 -12.53 -7.97
N LEU A 512 -5.54 -11.87 -8.15
CA LEU A 512 -4.57 -12.23 -9.18
C LEU A 512 -3.72 -13.46 -8.81
N LEU A 513 -3.19 -13.49 -7.58
CA LEU A 513 -2.18 -14.47 -7.13
C LEU A 513 -2.77 -15.64 -6.34
N GLY A 514 -4.02 -15.52 -5.88
CA GLY A 514 -4.70 -16.55 -5.11
C GLY A 514 -3.87 -17.00 -3.89
N PRO A 515 -3.70 -18.33 -3.68
CA PRO A 515 -2.91 -18.85 -2.55
C PRO A 515 -1.43 -18.45 -2.56
N GLY A 516 -0.86 -18.08 -3.72
CA GLY A 516 0.55 -17.74 -3.84
C GLY A 516 0.89 -16.31 -3.42
N ILE A 517 -0.11 -15.50 -3.03
CA ILE A 517 0.11 -14.14 -2.49
C ILE A 517 1.17 -14.11 -1.38
N ASN A 518 1.19 -15.10 -0.49
CA ASN A 518 2.17 -15.16 0.61
C ASN A 518 3.62 -15.30 0.12
N ILE A 519 3.81 -16.00 -1.00
CA ILE A 519 5.13 -16.15 -1.62
C ILE A 519 5.56 -14.81 -2.19
N HIS A 520 4.67 -14.11 -2.90
CA HIS A 520 5.01 -12.81 -3.46
C HIS A 520 5.18 -11.72 -2.40
N LEU A 521 4.43 -11.72 -1.30
CA LEU A 521 4.72 -10.80 -0.20
C LEU A 521 6.11 -11.05 0.43
N ALA A 522 6.56 -12.30 0.47
CA ALA A 522 7.89 -12.64 0.99
C ALA A 522 9.02 -12.30 0.01
N GLU A 523 8.81 -12.56 -1.29
CA GLU A 523 9.90 -12.63 -2.28
C GLU A 523 9.85 -11.52 -3.34
N ASN A 524 8.67 -11.03 -3.70
CA ASN A 524 8.52 -10.12 -4.85
C ASN A 524 8.82 -8.67 -4.45
N HIS A 525 9.87 -8.10 -5.03
CA HIS A 525 10.32 -6.73 -4.77
C HIS A 525 9.20 -5.70 -4.96
N LEU A 526 8.44 -5.79 -6.06
CA LEU A 526 7.35 -4.87 -6.35
C LEU A 526 6.26 -4.92 -5.27
N LEU A 527 5.81 -6.12 -4.88
CA LEU A 527 4.76 -6.22 -3.86
C LEU A 527 5.27 -5.80 -2.48
N ARG A 528 6.54 -6.06 -2.17
CA ARG A 528 7.14 -5.59 -0.92
C ARG A 528 7.24 -4.07 -0.86
N GLU A 529 7.48 -3.41 -1.99
CA GLU A 529 7.45 -1.96 -2.10
C GLU A 529 6.03 -1.41 -1.93
N ILE A 530 5.07 -1.93 -2.71
CA ILE A 530 3.64 -1.54 -2.65
C ILE A 530 3.08 -1.63 -1.23
N PHE A 531 3.43 -2.68 -0.49
CA PHE A 531 2.93 -2.91 0.87
C PHE A 531 3.90 -2.45 1.96
N HIS A 532 4.97 -1.72 1.60
CA HIS A 532 5.95 -1.16 2.53
C HIS A 532 6.53 -2.19 3.53
N LEU A 533 6.77 -3.42 3.06
CA LEU A 533 7.31 -4.52 3.87
C LEU A 533 8.83 -4.42 4.06
N GLY A 534 9.48 -3.50 3.35
CA GLY A 534 10.94 -3.32 3.38
C GLY A 534 11.69 -4.50 2.74
N ASN A 535 12.98 -4.59 3.03
CA ASN A 535 13.84 -5.66 2.50
C ASN A 535 13.35 -7.04 2.97
N LYS A 536 13.59 -8.06 2.13
CA LYS A 536 13.28 -9.45 2.46
C LYS A 536 13.94 -9.84 3.79
N VAL A 537 13.14 -10.40 4.69
CA VAL A 537 13.66 -10.98 5.93
C VAL A 537 14.34 -12.31 5.58
N LEU A 538 15.67 -12.33 5.64
CA LEU A 538 16.41 -13.59 5.54
C LEU A 538 15.98 -14.50 6.70
N PRO A 539 15.82 -15.81 6.47
CA PRO A 539 15.44 -16.73 7.52
C PRO A 539 16.47 -16.63 8.64
N ILE A 540 16.05 -16.03 9.76
CA ILE A 540 16.90 -15.99 10.95
C ILE A 540 17.04 -17.45 11.37
N SER A 541 18.28 -17.95 11.41
CA SER A 541 18.61 -19.22 12.07
C SER A 541 18.39 -19.06 13.58
N LEU A 542 17.12 -19.01 13.99
CA LEU A 542 16.74 -19.06 15.39
C LEU A 542 16.73 -20.53 15.79
N ASN A 543 17.86 -20.97 16.32
CA ASN A 543 17.97 -22.15 17.18
C ASN A 543 17.11 -22.07 18.47
N GLN A 544 16.17 -21.13 18.58
CA GLN A 544 15.22 -21.02 19.68
C GLN A 544 13.79 -21.13 19.14
N LYS A 545 13.38 -22.36 18.83
CA LYS A 545 11.95 -22.69 18.78
C LYS A 545 11.37 -22.43 20.16
N THR A 546 10.47 -21.45 20.29
CA THR A 546 9.61 -21.30 21.49
C THR A 546 9.09 -22.66 21.89
N THR A 547 9.39 -23.06 23.13
CA THR A 547 9.11 -24.43 23.56
C THR A 547 7.60 -24.68 23.57
N LYS A 548 7.18 -25.94 23.38
CA LYS A 548 5.75 -26.31 23.45
C LYS A 548 5.10 -25.84 24.75
N LEU A 549 5.87 -25.87 25.85
CA LEU A 549 5.44 -25.39 27.17
C LEU A 549 5.18 -23.89 27.14
N GLU A 550 6.11 -23.09 26.63
CA GLU A 550 6.00 -21.63 26.55
C GLU A 550 4.80 -21.18 25.71
N ARG A 551 4.57 -21.80 24.55
CA ARG A 551 3.35 -21.54 23.74
C ARG A 551 2.07 -21.90 24.49
N THR A 552 2.09 -23.02 25.24
CA THR A 552 0.94 -23.45 26.03
C THR A 552 0.64 -22.47 27.16
N LEU A 553 1.67 -21.98 27.85
CA LEU A 553 1.55 -21.00 28.92
C LEU A 553 1.07 -19.64 28.38
N MET A 554 1.62 -19.17 27.25
CA MET A 554 1.19 -17.92 26.62
C MET A 554 -0.28 -18.00 26.16
N ASN A 555 -0.68 -19.12 25.54
CA ASN A 555 -2.07 -19.37 25.16
C ASN A 555 -3.00 -19.49 26.39
N ALA A 556 -2.55 -20.14 27.46
CA ALA A 556 -3.31 -20.27 28.70
C ALA A 556 -3.48 -18.92 29.41
N ALA A 557 -2.44 -18.08 29.44
CA ALA A 557 -2.49 -16.72 29.94
C ALA A 557 -3.46 -15.85 29.12
N ALA A 558 -3.37 -15.89 27.79
CA ALA A 558 -4.29 -15.19 26.89
C ALA A 558 -5.75 -15.69 27.05
N PHE A 559 -5.94 -17.00 27.21
CA PHE A 559 -7.27 -17.57 27.47
C PHE A 559 -7.83 -17.13 28.82
N LYS A 560 -7.02 -17.13 29.88
CA LYS A 560 -7.40 -16.65 31.22
C LYS A 560 -7.76 -15.16 31.19
N ALA A 561 -6.95 -14.33 30.55
CA ALA A 561 -7.21 -12.90 30.38
C ALA A 561 -8.53 -12.65 29.63
N ARG A 562 -8.75 -13.34 28.49
CA ARG A 562 -10.02 -13.27 27.75
C ARG A 562 -11.21 -13.71 28.59
N THR A 563 -11.05 -14.76 29.39
CA THR A 563 -12.11 -15.29 30.26
C THR A 563 -12.47 -14.30 31.37
N ILE A 564 -11.48 -13.72 32.05
CA ILE A 564 -11.67 -12.68 33.08
C ILE A 564 -12.39 -11.47 32.47
N GLN A 565 -11.94 -10.97 31.32
CA GLN A 565 -12.54 -9.81 30.66
C GLN A 565 -13.98 -10.08 30.19
N ARG A 566 -14.26 -11.30 29.70
CA ARG A 566 -15.62 -11.69 29.28
C ARG A 566 -16.55 -11.93 30.48
N ASN A 567 -16.06 -12.45 31.60
CA ASN A 567 -16.88 -12.67 32.79
C ASN A 567 -17.44 -11.35 33.35
N LYS A 568 -16.69 -10.24 33.29
CA LYS A 568 -17.18 -8.89 33.64
C LYS A 568 -18.43 -8.45 32.86
N ASN A 569 -18.63 -9.00 31.65
CA ASN A 569 -19.74 -8.65 30.76
C ASN A 569 -20.78 -9.77 30.61
N ARG A 570 -20.54 -10.98 31.15
CA ARG A 570 -21.46 -12.12 31.05
C ARG A 570 -22.71 -11.94 31.90
N ASP A 571 -22.59 -11.27 33.04
CA ASP A 571 -23.69 -11.04 33.96
C ASP A 571 -24.67 -9.95 33.48
N LYS A 572 -24.37 -9.24 32.37
CA LYS A 572 -25.26 -8.23 31.76
C LYS A 572 -26.60 -8.79 31.25
N ARG A 573 -26.71 -10.11 31.06
CA ARG A 573 -27.96 -10.80 30.68
C ARG A 573 -28.51 -11.72 31.78
N SER A 574 -27.82 -11.82 32.91
CA SER A 574 -28.32 -12.53 34.08
C SER A 574 -29.41 -11.64 34.67
N ALA A 575 -30.68 -12.03 34.49
CA ALA A 575 -31.80 -11.36 35.15
C ALA A 575 -31.61 -11.48 36.67
N ALA A 576 -30.98 -10.49 37.28
CA ALA A 576 -30.93 -10.33 38.72
C ALA A 576 -32.34 -9.92 39.17
N LEU A 577 -33.10 -10.94 39.55
CA LEU A 577 -34.10 -10.97 40.61
C LEU A 577 -34.63 -9.60 41.07
N ALA A 578 -35.90 -9.37 40.73
CA ALA A 578 -36.78 -8.39 41.35
C ALA A 578 -36.75 -8.51 42.89
N PRO A 579 -36.92 -7.39 43.62
CA PRO A 579 -37.76 -7.38 44.80
C PRO A 579 -39.25 -7.42 44.41
#